data_AF-A0A6J7FN22-F1
#
_entry.id   AF-A0A6J7FN22-F1
#
_cell.length_a   1.000
_cell.length_b   1.000
_cell.length_c   1.000
_cell.angle_alpha   90.00
_cell.angle_beta   90.00
_cell.angle_gamma   90.00
#
_symmetry.space_group_name_H-M   'P 1'
#
loop_
_entity.id
_entity.type
_entity.pdbx_description
1 polymer ?
#
loop_
_entity_poly.entity_id
_entity_poly.type
_entity_poly.pdbx_seq_one_letter_code
_entity_poly.pdbx_strand_id
1 'polypeptide(L)' 'MKEKSGFSIGGVSPVGWVNPVTILIDEALNDYDVVWAAAGHPHSVYPTTYAELIKCTGAKPMVIGD' A
#
# COMPACT_ATOMS: atom_id res chain seq x y z
N MET A 1 7.60 4.03 13.21
CA MET A 1 6.52 3.62 12.28
C MET A 1 5.14 4.00 12.79
N LYS A 2 4.65 3.39 13.87
CA LYS A 2 3.28 3.62 14.40
C LYS A 2 2.89 5.08 14.62
N GLU A 3 3.77 5.92 15.14
CA GLU A 3 3.52 7.35 15.31
C GLU A 3 3.31 8.11 13.99
N LYS A 4 3.97 7.67 12.90
CA LYS A 4 3.87 8.29 11.58
C LYS A 4 2.68 7.77 10.79
N SER A 5 2.48 6.46 10.74
CA SER A 5 1.47 5.82 9.91
C SER A 5 0.15 5.54 10.63
N GLY A 6 0.14 5.46 11.95
CA GLY A 6 -0.98 4.93 12.74
C GLY A 6 -0.97 3.40 12.88
N PHE A 7 -0.07 2.70 12.18
CA PHE A 7 -0.05 1.24 12.12
C PHE A 7 1.22 0.63 12.74
N SER A 8 1.07 -0.53 13.37
CA SER A 8 2.20 -1.32 13.85
C SER A 8 2.96 -1.96 12.69
N ILE A 9 4.26 -2.22 12.89
CA ILE A 9 5.09 -2.97 11.94
C ILE A 9 4.46 -4.35 11.70
N GLY A 10 4.47 -4.81 10.44
CA GLY A 10 3.84 -6.06 10.02
C GLY A 10 2.38 -5.92 9.60
N GLY A 11 1.74 -4.76 9.81
CA GLY A 11 0.36 -4.51 9.39
C GLY A 11 0.16 -3.09 8.87
N VAL A 12 1.17 -2.48 8.25
CA VAL A 12 1.07 -1.10 7.77
C VAL A 12 0.23 -1.06 6.50
N SER A 13 -1.00 -0.55 6.62
CA SER A 13 -1.90 -0.39 5.49
C SER A 13 -1.37 0.65 4.49
N PRO A 14 -1.56 0.48 3.18
CA PRO A 14 -1.21 1.51 2.20
C PRO A 14 -2.15 2.73 2.27
N VAL A 15 -3.31 2.60 2.91
CA VAL A 15 -4.33 3.66 3.06
C VAL A 15 -4.57 4.01 4.52
N GLY A 16 -5.13 5.20 4.78
CA GLY A 16 -5.55 5.62 6.13
C GLY A 16 -4.41 6.05 7.04
N TRP A 17 -3.29 6.50 6.48
CA TRP A 17 -2.20 7.05 7.27
C TRP A 17 -2.63 8.33 7.98
N VAL A 18 -2.27 8.45 9.26
CA VAL A 18 -2.61 9.61 10.10
C VAL A 18 -1.81 10.87 9.77
N ASN A 19 -0.69 10.71 9.04
CA ASN A 19 0.13 11.82 8.54
C ASN A 19 0.31 11.71 7.02
N PRO A 20 0.46 12.84 6.31
CA PRO A 20 0.73 12.83 4.87
C PRO A 20 2.08 12.18 4.55
N VAL A 21 2.11 11.37 3.51
CA VAL A 21 3.30 10.69 3.02
C VAL A 21 3.32 10.64 1.50
N THR A 22 4.52 10.61 0.92
CA THR A 22 4.69 10.24 -0.48
C THR A 22 4.62 8.73 -0.59
N ILE A 23 3.74 8.25 -1.46
CA ILE A 23 3.53 6.82 -1.70
C ILE A 23 4.03 6.53 -3.11
N LEU A 24 4.90 5.54 -3.22
CA LEU A 24 5.35 4.96 -4.49
C LEU A 24 4.71 3.57 -4.60
N ILE A 25 4.35 3.19 -5.81
CA ILE A 25 3.86 1.84 -6.11
C ILE A 25 4.70 1.25 -7.23
N ASP A 26 5.13 0.01 -7.04
CA ASP A 26 5.91 -0.72 -8.03
C ASP A 26 5.04 -1.06 -9.24
N GLU A 27 5.52 -0.74 -10.43
CA GLU A 27 4.84 -1.03 -11.70
C GLU A 27 4.65 -2.54 -11.93
N ALA A 28 5.53 -3.38 -11.38
CA ALA A 28 5.40 -4.84 -11.48
C ALA A 28 4.10 -5.39 -10.87
N LEU A 29 3.47 -4.66 -9.95
CA LEU A 29 2.18 -5.06 -9.37
C LEU A 29 1.02 -5.01 -10.38
N ASN A 30 1.19 -4.29 -11.51
CA ASN A 30 0.19 -4.21 -12.56
C ASN A 30 0.07 -5.50 -13.40
N ASP A 31 1.03 -6.42 -13.28
CA ASP A 31 1.00 -7.73 -13.96
C ASP A 31 0.02 -8.73 -13.30
N TYR A 32 -0.54 -8.38 -12.15
CA TYR A 32 -1.44 -9.24 -11.38
C TYR A 32 -2.86 -8.67 -11.36
N ASP A 33 -3.84 -9.53 -11.65
CA ASP A 33 -5.27 -9.17 -11.56
C ASP A 33 -5.68 -8.80 -10.12
N VAL A 34 -5.05 -9.44 -9.12
CA VAL A 34 -5.32 -9.22 -7.70
C VAL A 34 -4.02 -9.04 -6.95
N VAL A 35 -3.95 -7.97 -6.16
CA VAL A 35 -2.88 -7.70 -5.20
C VAL A 35 -3.44 -7.71 -3.78
N TRP A 36 -2.64 -8.20 -2.82
CA TRP A 36 -3.04 -8.31 -1.42
C TRP A 36 -2.32 -7.26 -0.58
N ALA A 37 -3.07 -6.29 -0.06
CA ALA A 37 -2.55 -5.21 0.75
C ALA A 37 -2.82 -5.45 2.24
N ALA A 38 -1.94 -4.96 3.11
CA ALA A 38 -2.13 -5.03 4.56
C ALA A 38 -3.34 -4.20 5.00
N ALA A 39 -4.16 -4.73 5.91
CA ALA A 39 -5.42 -4.11 6.33
C ALA A 39 -5.30 -3.33 7.66
N GLY A 40 -4.09 -3.02 8.13
CA GLY A 40 -3.88 -2.34 9.41
C GLY A 40 -3.57 -3.24 10.61
N HIS A 41 -3.54 -4.57 10.41
CA HIS A 41 -3.27 -5.57 11.44
C HIS A 41 -2.31 -6.67 10.92
N PRO A 42 -1.40 -7.22 11.75
CA PRO A 42 -0.41 -8.22 11.31
C PRO A 42 -0.98 -9.51 10.69
N HIS A 43 -2.24 -9.82 10.96
CA HIS A 43 -2.93 -11.02 10.48
C HIS A 43 -4.10 -10.70 9.54
N SER A 44 -4.12 -9.51 8.94
CA SER A 44 -5.22 -9.10 8.08
C SER A 44 -4.71 -8.42 6.82
N VAL A 45 -5.16 -8.96 5.68
CA VAL A 45 -4.93 -8.44 4.34
C VAL A 45 -6.26 -8.35 3.61
N TYR A 46 -6.32 -7.52 2.58
CA TYR A 46 -7.49 -7.41 1.71
C TYR A 46 -7.08 -7.49 0.23
N PRO A 47 -7.91 -8.11 -0.63
CA PRO A 47 -7.67 -8.13 -2.06
C PRO A 47 -8.07 -6.78 -2.67
N THR A 48 -7.30 -6.33 -3.65
CA THR A 48 -7.57 -5.13 -4.44
C THR A 48 -6.83 -5.23 -5.77
N THR A 49 -6.92 -4.22 -6.62
CA THR A 49 -6.19 -4.13 -7.88
C THR A 49 -5.12 -3.04 -7.83
N TYR A 50 -4.13 -3.11 -8.71
CA TYR A 50 -3.13 -2.06 -8.90
C TYR A 50 -3.78 -0.68 -9.11
N ALA A 51 -4.80 -0.62 -9.98
CA ALA A 51 -5.50 0.62 -10.31
C ALA A 51 -6.27 1.20 -9.11
N GLU A 52 -6.91 0.35 -8.30
CA GLU A 52 -7.60 0.78 -7.08
C GLU A 52 -6.62 1.31 -6.04
N LEU A 53 -5.46 0.67 -5.85
CA LEU A 53 -4.44 1.17 -4.93
C LEU A 53 -3.99 2.58 -5.33
N ILE A 54 -3.70 2.82 -6.60
CA ILE A 54 -3.34 4.17 -7.07
C ILE A 54 -4.47 5.16 -6.79
N LYS A 55 -5.70 4.80 -7.13
CA LYS A 55 -6.86 5.67 -6.91
C LYS A 55 -7.07 6.02 -5.44
N CYS A 56 -6.89 5.07 -4.53
CA CYS A 56 -7.12 5.26 -3.09
C CYS A 56 -5.96 5.97 -2.38
N THR A 57 -4.73 5.79 -2.86
CA THR A 57 -3.52 6.27 -2.18
C THR A 57 -2.91 7.51 -2.83
N GLY A 58 -3.23 7.79 -4.09
CA GLY A 58 -2.50 8.77 -4.90
C GLY A 58 -1.05 8.38 -5.17
N ALA A 59 -0.73 7.07 -5.09
CA ALA A 59 0.63 6.58 -5.31
C ALA A 59 1.15 6.92 -6.70
N LYS A 60 2.45 7.21 -6.78
CA LYS A 60 3.16 7.40 -8.04
C LYS A 60 3.75 6.07 -8.51
N PRO A 61 3.41 5.60 -9.71
CA PRO A 61 4.07 4.46 -10.34
C PRO A 61 5.57 4.71 -10.48
N MET A 62 6.36 3.68 -10.18
CA MET A 62 7.80 3.69 -10.35
C MET A 62 8.30 2.25 -10.48
N VAL A 63 9.26 2.00 -11.36
CA VAL A 63 10.01 0.73 -11.37
C VAL A 63 10.92 0.69 -10.15
N ILE A 64 10.73 -0.30 -9.27
CA ILE A 64 11.54 -0.47 -8.05
C ILE A 64 12.34 -1.77 -8.17
N GLY A 65 13.67 -1.65 -8.32
CA GLY A 65 14.57 -2.80 -8.51
C GLY A 65 14.94 -3.03 -9.97
N ASP A 66 15.87 -3.96 -10.19
CA ASP A 66 16.36 -4.40 -11.51
C ASP A 66 15.71 -5.72 -11.94
#